data_AF-A0A1F5UR57-F1
#
_entry.id   AF-A0A1F5UR57-F1
#
_cell.length_a   1.000
_cell.length_b   1.000
_cell.length_c   1.000
_cell.angle_alpha   90.00
_cell.angle_beta   90.00
_cell.angle_gamma   90.00
#
_symmetry.space_group_name_H-M   'P 1'
#
loop_
_entity.id
_entity.type
_entity.pdbx_description
1 polymer ?
#
loop_
_entity_poly.entity_id
_entity_poly.type
_entity_poly.pdbx_seq_one_letter_code
_entity_poly.pdbx_strand_id
1 'polypeptide(L)'
;MVLNRSHELLKRSVPVIKVWDSLGLKRKDNSAPCFKPEEHKNNDNHWSVSFHQKTNTFRCWLEHGIGGDNFNLLFQSKGMTFPKAKIYLENLSAGIKYIPQEIQAKLIEDELRFAIYADFISLCRPVLNVPNASDYLLRQRGMSEVALSSMGVSCVVSHKDTLGGLLTKYTLEQLTHAGLLNAKGELYFSELDYALVFPYFREDKVVFLQGRIIGNSDAYNRYHNIRAHLPSIYNTNVLKSLGQTEALYLAEGPTDTLSLISNNMKAVGLAGCKTVKIEFLDLLLPYSIVLCLDHDTAGANASALVQNYYKRKGKTVPVFDFPNEFKDVSDYFSSRRSLC
;
A
#
# COMPACT_ATOMS: atom_id res chain seq x y z
N MET A 1 -29.45 0.57 -4.26
CA MET A 1 -28.19 -0.18 -4.32
C MET A 1 -27.09 0.76 -3.84
N VAL A 2 -26.57 0.56 -2.63
CA VAL A 2 -25.51 1.42 -2.08
C VAL A 2 -24.24 1.12 -2.88
N LEU A 3 -23.83 2.07 -3.72
CA LEU A 3 -22.53 2.02 -4.37
C LEU A 3 -21.48 1.85 -3.27
N ASN A 4 -20.76 0.73 -3.25
CA ASN A 4 -19.62 0.50 -2.37
C ASN A 4 -18.57 1.56 -2.75
N ARG A 5 -18.55 2.70 -2.03
CA ARG A 5 -17.67 3.82 -2.34
C ARG A 5 -16.26 3.42 -1.94
N SER A 6 -15.30 3.55 -2.85
CA SER A 6 -13.89 3.30 -2.54
C SER A 6 -13.45 4.14 -1.32
N HIS A 7 -12.46 3.69 -0.55
CA HIS A 7 -12.03 4.49 0.60
C HIS A 7 -11.55 5.89 0.21
N GLU A 8 -10.96 6.05 -0.98
CA GLU A 8 -10.46 7.34 -1.47
C GLU A 8 -11.62 8.28 -1.79
N LEU A 9 -12.74 7.71 -2.23
CA LEU A 9 -14.01 8.44 -2.31
C LEU A 9 -14.48 8.89 -0.95
N LEU A 10 -14.50 8.02 0.05
CA LEU A 10 -14.98 8.38 1.40
C LEU A 10 -14.10 9.43 2.08
N LYS A 11 -12.79 9.42 1.79
CA LYS A 11 -11.84 10.46 2.24
C LYS A 11 -12.21 11.85 1.72
N ARG A 12 -12.77 11.95 0.51
CA ARG A 12 -12.97 13.23 -0.18
C ARG A 12 -14.43 13.62 -0.39
N SER A 13 -15.36 12.67 -0.30
CA SER A 13 -16.79 12.89 -0.58
C SER A 13 -17.55 13.48 0.59
N VAL A 14 -17.05 13.32 1.82
CA VAL A 14 -17.61 13.97 3.01
C VAL A 14 -16.66 15.09 3.43
N PRO A 15 -17.08 16.36 3.47
CA PRO A 15 -16.25 17.42 4.04
C PRO A 15 -15.81 17.06 5.46
N VAL A 16 -14.52 17.20 5.77
CA VAL A 16 -13.95 16.83 7.07
C VAL A 16 -14.62 17.55 8.24
N ILE A 17 -15.09 18.77 7.99
CA ILE A 17 -15.89 19.56 8.93
C ILE A 17 -17.23 18.87 9.24
N LYS A 18 -17.89 18.24 8.25
CA LYS A 18 -19.14 17.49 8.50
C LYS A 18 -18.89 16.24 9.33
N VAL A 19 -17.76 15.56 9.11
CA VAL A 19 -17.35 14.41 9.94
C VAL A 19 -17.03 14.87 11.36
N TRP A 20 -16.38 16.02 11.53
CA TRP A 20 -16.12 16.62 12.83
C TRP A 20 -17.43 16.92 13.59
N ASP A 21 -18.39 17.56 12.91
CA ASP A 21 -19.69 17.90 13.50
C ASP A 21 -20.50 16.66 13.87
N SER A 22 -20.47 15.60 13.04
CA SER A 22 -21.20 14.37 13.31
C SER A 22 -20.65 13.58 14.51
N LEU A 23 -19.43 13.88 14.94
CA LEU A 23 -18.83 13.32 16.16
C LEU A 23 -19.22 14.08 17.44
N GLY A 24 -20.00 15.16 17.31
CA GLY A 24 -20.39 16.03 18.42
C GLY A 24 -19.24 16.89 18.95
N LEU A 25 -18.17 17.08 18.16
CA LEU A 25 -17.02 17.88 18.55
C LEU A 25 -17.31 19.37 18.35
N LYS A 26 -16.84 20.20 19.29
CA LYS A 26 -17.02 21.66 19.22
C LYS A 26 -16.20 22.23 18.06
N ARG A 27 -16.74 23.24 17.37
CA ARG A 27 -16.02 24.11 16.42
C ARG A 27 -16.75 25.45 16.24
N LYS A 28 -16.09 26.38 15.56
CA LYS A 28 -16.58 27.68 15.05
C LYS A 28 -15.78 27.94 13.80
N ASP A 29 -16.50 28.13 12.71
CA ASP A 29 -15.94 28.32 11.38
C ASP A 29 -14.94 27.21 11.01
N ASN A 30 -13.71 27.59 10.68
CA ASN A 30 -12.63 26.69 10.27
C ASN A 30 -11.64 26.37 11.41
N SER A 31 -12.04 26.59 12.67
CA SER A 31 -11.22 26.28 13.84
C SER A 31 -11.98 25.46 14.87
N ALA A 32 -11.25 24.67 15.65
CA ALA A 32 -11.82 23.86 16.73
C ALA A 32 -10.79 23.65 17.86
N PRO A 33 -11.24 23.39 19.10
CA PRO A 33 -10.37 22.80 20.11
C PRO A 33 -9.99 21.38 19.68
N CYS A 34 -8.79 20.95 20.06
CA CYS A 34 -8.34 19.60 19.92
C CYS A 34 -9.15 18.66 20.80
N PHE A 35 -9.41 17.44 20.32
CA PHE A 35 -10.09 16.40 21.10
C PHE A 35 -9.18 15.73 22.15
N LYS A 36 -7.96 16.25 22.33
CA LYS A 36 -7.03 15.92 23.43
C LYS A 36 -6.59 17.19 24.18
N PRO A 37 -7.51 17.91 24.81
CA PRO A 37 -7.20 19.19 25.45
C PRO A 37 -6.11 19.07 26.52
N GLU A 38 -5.99 17.94 27.21
CA GLU A 38 -4.99 17.66 28.23
C GLU A 38 -3.53 17.68 27.72
N GLU A 39 -3.32 17.46 26.41
CA GLU A 39 -2.00 17.57 25.79
C GLU A 39 -1.64 19.03 25.45
N HIS A 40 -2.57 19.99 25.63
CA HIS A 40 -2.41 21.40 25.32
C HIS A 40 -2.23 22.27 26.57
N LYS A 41 -1.53 23.40 26.40
CA LYS A 41 -1.51 24.44 27.44
C LYS A 41 -2.93 24.94 27.70
N ASN A 42 -3.29 25.12 28.97
CA ASN A 42 -4.61 25.59 29.40
C ASN A 42 -5.79 24.79 28.82
N ASN A 43 -5.65 23.47 28.67
CA ASN A 43 -6.70 22.57 28.17
C ASN A 43 -7.28 22.98 26.81
N ASP A 44 -6.42 23.50 25.93
CA ASP A 44 -6.76 23.97 24.58
C ASP A 44 -7.84 25.07 24.51
N ASN A 45 -7.84 25.98 25.49
CA ASN A 45 -8.70 27.18 25.44
C ASN A 45 -8.41 28.11 24.24
N HIS A 46 -7.29 27.90 23.54
CA HIS A 46 -6.99 28.52 22.25
C HIS A 46 -7.06 27.44 21.18
N TRP A 47 -8.11 27.50 20.37
CA TRP A 47 -8.46 26.45 19.44
C TRP A 47 -7.34 26.12 18.46
N SER A 48 -6.70 24.98 18.70
CA SER A 48 -5.47 24.60 18.01
C SER A 48 -5.68 23.81 16.74
N VAL A 49 -6.93 23.45 16.39
CA VAL A 49 -7.25 22.72 15.17
C VAL A 49 -7.71 23.65 14.07
N SER A 50 -7.18 23.47 12.85
CA SER A 50 -7.60 24.16 11.63
C SER A 50 -8.07 23.18 10.56
N PHE A 51 -9.10 23.57 9.81
CA PHE A 51 -9.64 22.78 8.69
C PHE A 51 -9.19 23.36 7.34
N HIS A 52 -8.67 22.49 6.47
CA HIS A 52 -8.21 22.83 5.13
C HIS A 52 -9.17 22.27 4.09
N GLN A 53 -10.14 23.10 3.67
CA GLN A 53 -11.23 22.67 2.79
C GLN A 53 -10.75 22.18 1.42
N LYS A 54 -9.71 22.82 0.84
CA LYS A 54 -9.16 22.42 -0.47
C LYS A 54 -8.61 20.99 -0.50
N THR A 55 -7.96 20.57 0.58
CA THR A 55 -7.39 19.23 0.71
C THR A 55 -8.30 18.27 1.45
N ASN A 56 -9.43 18.76 1.97
CA ASN A 56 -10.36 18.05 2.85
C ASN A 56 -9.69 17.40 4.07
N THR A 57 -8.81 18.16 4.73
CA THR A 57 -8.04 17.69 5.90
C THR A 57 -8.19 18.61 7.10
N PHE A 58 -7.80 18.13 8.27
CA PHE A 58 -7.67 18.93 9.48
C PHE A 58 -6.25 18.79 10.06
N ARG A 59 -5.81 19.78 10.83
CA ARG A 59 -4.52 19.73 11.52
C ARG A 59 -4.61 20.41 12.87
N CYS A 60 -4.08 19.75 13.90
CA CYS A 60 -3.73 20.41 15.13
C CYS A 60 -2.32 21.02 15.03
N TRP A 61 -2.15 22.25 15.50
CA TRP A 61 -0.87 22.97 15.40
C TRP A 61 0.17 22.55 16.43
N LEU A 62 -0.21 21.77 17.45
CA LEU A 62 0.72 21.18 18.41
C LEU A 62 1.44 19.96 17.79
N GLU A 63 2.66 19.66 18.24
CA GLU A 63 3.49 18.57 17.69
C GLU A 63 3.15 17.15 18.22
N HIS A 64 1.92 16.89 18.65
CA HIS A 64 1.42 15.55 18.99
C HIS A 64 0.87 14.75 17.78
N GLY A 65 0.86 15.38 16.60
CA GLY A 65 0.51 14.74 15.33
C GLY A 65 -0.98 14.44 15.17
N ILE A 66 -1.87 15.18 15.84
CA ILE A 66 -3.30 15.14 15.56
C ILE A 66 -3.58 15.89 14.24
N GLY A 67 -4.26 15.24 13.31
CA GLY A 67 -4.52 15.75 11.97
C GLY A 67 -4.63 14.64 10.92
N GLY A 68 -5.07 15.02 9.73
CA GLY A 68 -5.18 14.15 8.57
C GLY A 68 -6.52 14.26 7.85
N ASP A 69 -6.95 13.18 7.20
CA ASP A 69 -8.23 13.08 6.50
C ASP A 69 -9.38 12.58 7.41
N ASN A 70 -10.54 12.29 6.80
CA ASN A 70 -11.71 11.76 7.50
C ASN A 70 -11.43 10.47 8.30
N PHE A 71 -10.60 9.57 7.80
CA PHE A 71 -10.24 8.35 8.51
C PHE A 71 -9.32 8.66 9.68
N ASN A 72 -8.31 9.50 9.48
CA ASN A 72 -7.43 9.94 10.58
C ASN A 72 -8.25 10.55 11.71
N LEU A 73 -9.26 11.38 11.40
CA LEU A 73 -10.16 11.95 12.40
C LEU A 73 -10.87 10.86 13.21
N LEU A 74 -11.47 9.86 12.55
CA LEU A 74 -12.21 8.79 13.22
C LEU A 74 -11.29 7.86 14.04
N PHE A 75 -10.09 7.60 13.55
CA PHE A 75 -9.08 6.80 14.25
C PHE A 75 -8.58 7.52 15.50
N GLN A 76 -8.19 8.78 15.36
CA GLN A 76 -7.55 9.53 16.43
C GLN A 76 -8.55 10.00 17.50
N SER A 77 -9.79 10.34 17.12
CA SER A 77 -10.78 10.88 18.07
C SER A 77 -11.65 9.82 18.74
N LYS A 78 -11.94 8.70 18.07
CA LYS A 78 -12.86 7.66 18.57
C LYS A 78 -12.23 6.27 18.64
N GLY A 79 -10.96 6.12 18.26
CA GLY A 79 -10.28 4.82 18.24
C GLY A 79 -10.93 3.82 17.27
N MET A 80 -11.63 4.31 16.23
CA MET A 80 -12.31 3.41 15.29
C MET A 80 -11.31 2.57 14.51
N THR A 81 -11.68 1.32 14.22
CA THR A 81 -10.96 0.50 13.24
C THR A 81 -11.33 0.92 11.81
N PHE A 82 -10.50 0.60 10.83
CA PHE A 82 -10.78 0.92 9.42
C PHE A 82 -12.17 0.44 8.95
N PRO A 83 -12.60 -0.82 9.20
CA PRO A 83 -13.94 -1.26 8.79
C PRO A 83 -15.07 -0.44 9.43
N LYS A 84 -14.96 -0.11 10.73
CA LYS A 84 -15.95 0.70 11.43
C LYS A 84 -16.00 2.13 10.89
N ALA A 85 -14.84 2.74 10.64
CA ALA A 85 -14.74 4.07 10.07
C ALA A 85 -15.29 4.13 8.64
N LYS A 86 -15.05 3.10 7.82
CA LYS A 86 -15.60 3.00 6.46
C LYS A 86 -17.13 3.04 6.49
N ILE A 87 -17.75 2.16 7.28
CA ILE A 87 -19.21 2.10 7.45
C ILE A 87 -19.75 3.45 7.96
N TYR A 88 -19.06 4.09 8.92
CA TYR A 88 -19.46 5.39 9.45
C TYR A 88 -19.49 6.47 8.35
N LEU A 89 -18.44 6.55 7.53
CA LEU A 89 -18.37 7.50 6.42
C LEU A 89 -19.36 7.19 5.31
N GLU A 90 -19.58 5.90 5.00
CA GLU A 90 -20.60 5.48 4.03
C GLU A 90 -21.98 5.99 4.43
N ASN A 91 -22.36 5.79 5.70
CA ASN A 91 -23.63 6.26 6.24
C ASN A 91 -23.75 7.80 6.18
N LEU A 92 -22.69 8.53 6.55
CA LEU A 92 -22.64 10.00 6.42
C LEU A 92 -22.74 10.47 4.96
N SER A 93 -22.19 9.69 4.04
CA SER A 93 -22.14 10.01 2.63
C SER A 93 -23.45 9.69 1.87
N ALA A 94 -24.36 8.92 2.49
CA ALA A 94 -25.60 8.44 1.87
C ALA A 94 -26.56 9.56 1.40
N GLY A 95 -26.40 10.79 1.91
CA GLY A 95 -27.15 11.98 1.47
C GLY A 95 -26.37 12.96 0.57
N ILE A 96 -25.09 12.70 0.30
CA ILE A 96 -24.23 13.61 -0.47
C ILE A 96 -24.33 13.26 -1.97
N LYS A 97 -25.10 14.07 -2.71
CA LYS A 97 -25.31 13.94 -4.16
C LYS A 97 -24.19 14.54 -5.01
N TYR A 98 -23.37 15.44 -4.44
CA TYR A 98 -22.33 16.15 -5.18
C TYR A 98 -20.95 15.59 -4.86
N ILE A 99 -20.30 15.04 -5.89
CA ILE A 99 -18.87 14.74 -5.90
C ILE A 99 -18.26 15.77 -6.86
N PRO A 100 -17.24 16.54 -6.44
CA PRO A 100 -16.52 17.44 -7.33
C PRO A 100 -16.10 16.76 -8.63
N GLN A 101 -16.22 17.46 -9.76
CA GLN A 101 -15.99 16.90 -11.09
C GLN A 101 -14.56 16.35 -11.26
N GLU A 102 -13.57 16.99 -10.63
CA GLU A 102 -12.17 16.53 -10.66
C GLU A 102 -12.00 15.18 -9.94
N ILE A 103 -12.76 14.98 -8.86
CA ILE A 103 -12.76 13.70 -8.14
C ILE A 103 -13.45 12.64 -8.99
N GLN A 104 -14.57 12.97 -9.63
CA GLN A 104 -15.26 12.03 -10.51
C GLN A 104 -14.39 11.59 -11.69
N ALA A 105 -13.72 12.52 -12.34
CA ALA A 105 -12.78 12.24 -13.43
C ALA A 105 -11.65 11.30 -12.98
N LYS A 106 -11.04 11.58 -11.81
CA LYS A 106 -9.98 10.74 -11.26
C LYS A 106 -10.44 9.31 -10.95
N LEU A 107 -11.69 9.12 -10.52
CA LEU A 107 -12.20 7.76 -10.26
C LEU A 107 -12.41 6.97 -11.54
N ILE A 108 -12.94 7.62 -12.57
CA ILE A 108 -13.12 7.00 -13.88
C ILE A 108 -11.75 6.59 -14.43
N GLU A 109 -10.76 7.47 -14.28
CA GLU A 109 -9.36 7.18 -14.64
C GLU A 109 -8.79 6.01 -13.82
N ASP A 110 -8.97 6.01 -12.50
CA ASP A 110 -8.54 4.93 -11.61
C ASP A 110 -9.21 3.59 -11.97
N GLU A 111 -10.52 3.59 -12.26
CA GLU A 111 -11.28 2.39 -12.65
C GLU A 111 -10.79 1.82 -13.99
N LEU A 112 -10.61 2.69 -15.00
CA LEU A 112 -10.02 2.28 -16.27
C LEU A 112 -8.62 1.70 -16.07
N ARG A 113 -7.80 2.36 -15.26
CA ARG A 113 -6.43 1.93 -14.97
C ARG A 113 -6.38 0.57 -14.26
N PHE A 114 -7.26 0.34 -13.29
CA PHE A 114 -7.35 -0.96 -12.61
C PHE A 114 -7.89 -2.07 -13.53
N ALA A 115 -8.80 -1.75 -14.44
CA ALA A 115 -9.25 -2.68 -15.47
C ALA A 115 -8.09 -3.07 -16.41
N ILE A 116 -7.30 -2.09 -16.86
CA ILE A 116 -6.09 -2.31 -17.66
C ILE A 116 -5.11 -3.25 -16.93
N TYR A 117 -4.89 -3.03 -15.62
CA TYR A 117 -3.98 -3.88 -14.84
C TYR A 117 -4.49 -5.31 -14.66
N ALA A 118 -5.80 -5.48 -14.45
CA ALA A 118 -6.42 -6.80 -14.36
C ALA A 118 -6.29 -7.55 -15.69
N ASP A 119 -6.58 -6.88 -16.81
CA ASP A 119 -6.43 -7.46 -18.14
C ASP A 119 -4.96 -7.78 -18.46
N PHE A 120 -4.00 -6.91 -18.08
CA PHE A 120 -2.58 -7.19 -18.20
C PHE A 120 -2.18 -8.47 -17.44
N ILE A 121 -2.61 -8.61 -16.18
CA ILE A 121 -2.35 -9.82 -15.40
C ILE A 121 -3.00 -11.05 -16.03
N SER A 122 -4.20 -10.93 -16.61
CA SER A 122 -4.87 -12.05 -17.29
C SER A 122 -4.12 -12.55 -18.53
N LEU A 123 -3.31 -11.68 -19.15
CA LEU A 123 -2.45 -12.00 -20.28
C LEU A 123 -1.07 -12.52 -19.84
N CYS A 124 -0.72 -12.39 -18.57
CA CYS A 124 0.51 -12.93 -18.00
C CYS A 124 0.33 -14.42 -17.68
N ARG A 125 1.43 -15.18 -17.69
CA ARG A 125 1.41 -16.59 -17.30
C ARG A 125 1.62 -16.70 -15.78
N PRO A 126 0.81 -17.47 -15.03
CA PRO A 126 1.10 -17.75 -13.62
C PRO A 126 2.52 -18.28 -13.44
N VAL A 127 3.24 -17.78 -12.43
CA VAL A 127 4.69 -18.06 -12.30
C VAL A 127 5.00 -19.54 -12.18
N LEU A 128 4.14 -20.31 -11.50
CA LEU A 128 4.28 -21.77 -11.35
C LEU A 128 4.28 -22.52 -12.69
N ASN A 129 3.70 -21.92 -13.73
CA ASN A 129 3.65 -22.48 -15.09
C ASN A 129 4.80 -21.98 -15.98
N VAL A 130 5.84 -21.36 -15.40
CA VAL A 130 7.04 -20.86 -16.08
C VAL A 130 8.28 -21.45 -15.41
N PRO A 131 8.83 -22.58 -15.91
CA PRO A 131 9.84 -23.37 -15.20
C PRO A 131 11.04 -22.59 -14.65
N ASN A 132 11.64 -21.70 -15.45
CA ASN A 132 12.82 -20.94 -15.01
C ASN A 132 12.46 -19.93 -13.91
N ALA A 133 11.27 -19.33 -13.98
CA ALA A 133 10.82 -18.33 -13.01
C ALA A 133 10.31 -18.98 -11.72
N SER A 134 9.63 -20.12 -11.83
CA SER A 134 9.21 -20.90 -10.66
C SER A 134 10.41 -21.53 -9.95
N ASP A 135 11.39 -22.07 -10.66
CA ASP A 135 12.63 -22.60 -10.07
C ASP A 135 13.38 -21.51 -9.28
N TYR A 136 13.51 -20.32 -9.87
CA TYR A 136 14.10 -19.17 -9.19
C TYR A 136 13.41 -18.85 -7.86
N LEU A 137 12.08 -18.73 -7.84
CA LEU A 137 11.36 -18.35 -6.62
C LEU A 137 11.25 -19.50 -5.61
N LEU A 138 11.00 -20.74 -6.07
CA LEU A 138 10.78 -21.90 -5.20
C LEU A 138 12.10 -22.43 -4.64
N ARG A 139 13.11 -22.67 -5.50
CA ARG A 139 14.36 -23.32 -5.10
C ARG A 139 15.40 -22.34 -4.63
N GLN A 140 15.60 -21.24 -5.36
CA GLN A 140 16.67 -20.29 -5.04
C GLN A 140 16.25 -19.26 -3.99
N ARG A 141 14.98 -18.84 -3.98
CA ARG A 141 14.43 -17.88 -3.00
C ARG A 141 13.55 -18.50 -1.91
N GLY A 142 13.44 -19.83 -1.89
CA GLY A 142 12.77 -20.58 -0.81
C GLY A 142 11.28 -20.28 -0.63
N MET A 143 10.57 -19.79 -1.64
CA MET A 143 9.15 -19.48 -1.55
C MET A 143 8.29 -20.75 -1.63
N SER A 144 7.07 -20.70 -1.08
CA SER A 144 6.08 -21.78 -1.24
C SER A 144 5.16 -21.53 -2.43
N GLU A 145 4.67 -22.60 -3.05
CA GLU A 145 3.68 -22.51 -4.14
C GLU A 145 2.41 -21.79 -3.69
N VAL A 146 1.98 -22.02 -2.43
CA VAL A 146 0.81 -21.37 -1.83
C VAL A 146 1.01 -19.86 -1.75
N ALA A 147 2.18 -19.38 -1.33
CA ALA A 147 2.50 -17.95 -1.29
C ALA A 147 2.47 -17.34 -2.71
N LEU A 148 3.10 -18.00 -3.68
CA LEU A 148 3.15 -17.52 -5.06
C LEU A 148 1.75 -17.45 -5.71
N SER A 149 0.95 -18.50 -5.52
CA SER A 149 -0.40 -18.61 -6.06
C SER A 149 -1.35 -17.60 -5.41
N SER A 150 -1.39 -17.54 -4.08
CA SER A 150 -2.27 -16.62 -3.33
C SER A 150 -1.98 -15.14 -3.61
N MET A 151 -0.74 -14.81 -3.94
CA MET A 151 -0.33 -13.44 -4.26
C MET A 151 -0.38 -13.11 -5.75
N GLY A 152 -0.85 -14.04 -6.60
CA GLY A 152 -1.04 -13.80 -8.03
C GLY A 152 0.26 -13.51 -8.79
N VAL A 153 1.39 -14.05 -8.32
CA VAL A 153 2.68 -13.83 -8.97
C VAL A 153 2.65 -14.44 -10.37
N SER A 154 2.98 -13.64 -11.38
CA SER A 154 2.90 -14.02 -12.79
C SER A 154 4.15 -13.58 -13.56
N CYS A 155 4.23 -13.95 -14.83
CA CYS A 155 5.34 -13.62 -15.71
C CYS A 155 4.81 -13.08 -17.04
N VAL A 156 5.48 -12.05 -17.56
CA VAL A 156 5.39 -11.71 -18.97
C VAL A 156 6.31 -12.66 -19.73
N VAL A 157 5.72 -13.55 -20.55
CA VAL A 157 6.45 -14.54 -21.36
C VAL A 157 6.66 -14.08 -22.81
N SER A 158 5.84 -13.14 -23.30
CA SER A 158 5.94 -12.54 -24.62
C SER A 158 5.39 -11.12 -24.56
N HIS A 159 6.27 -10.12 -24.52
CA HIS A 159 5.85 -8.72 -24.43
C HIS A 159 5.04 -8.28 -25.64
N LYS A 160 5.37 -8.80 -26.83
CA LYS A 160 4.64 -8.52 -28.06
C LYS A 160 3.20 -9.03 -27.96
N ASP A 161 3.00 -10.27 -27.51
CA ASP A 161 1.65 -10.84 -27.44
C ASP A 161 0.85 -10.22 -26.30
N THR A 162 1.48 -9.95 -25.15
CA THR A 162 0.84 -9.24 -24.04
C THR A 162 0.41 -7.84 -24.45
N LEU A 163 1.27 -7.07 -25.14
CA LEU A 163 0.91 -5.74 -25.64
C LEU A 163 -0.16 -5.82 -26.73
N GLY A 164 -0.02 -6.76 -27.67
CA GLY A 164 -1.01 -6.99 -28.73
C GLY A 164 -2.39 -7.30 -28.16
N GLY A 165 -2.47 -8.15 -27.13
CA GLY A 165 -3.70 -8.46 -26.41
C GLY A 165 -4.33 -7.23 -25.75
N LEU A 166 -3.54 -6.39 -25.10
CA LEU A 166 -4.03 -5.13 -24.51
C LEU A 166 -4.56 -4.16 -25.58
N LEU A 167 -3.86 -4.05 -26.72
CA LEU A 167 -4.24 -3.16 -27.82
C LEU A 167 -5.55 -3.59 -28.53
N THR A 168 -6.05 -4.80 -28.28
CA THR A 168 -7.41 -5.20 -28.73
C THR A 168 -8.53 -4.50 -27.97
N LYS A 169 -8.25 -3.96 -26.77
CA LYS A 169 -9.24 -3.36 -25.86
C LYS A 169 -8.96 -1.90 -25.52
N TYR A 170 -7.69 -1.49 -25.54
CA TYR A 170 -7.25 -0.19 -25.06
C TYR A 170 -6.40 0.54 -26.10
N THR A 171 -6.50 1.87 -26.12
CA THR A 171 -5.64 2.70 -26.96
C THR A 171 -4.24 2.81 -26.37
N LEU A 172 -3.25 3.12 -27.20
CA LEU A 172 -1.87 3.37 -26.76
C LEU A 172 -1.80 4.50 -25.71
N GLU A 173 -2.63 5.53 -25.87
CA GLU A 173 -2.76 6.64 -24.93
C GLU A 173 -3.26 6.16 -23.56
N GLN A 174 -4.30 5.32 -23.52
CA GLN A 174 -4.81 4.75 -22.27
C GLN A 174 -3.76 3.91 -21.55
N LEU A 175 -3.02 3.07 -22.28
CA LEU A 175 -1.94 2.25 -21.73
C LEU A 175 -0.76 3.09 -21.22
N THR A 176 -0.45 4.19 -21.90
CA THR A 176 0.58 5.16 -21.50
C THR A 176 0.17 5.88 -20.22
N HIS A 177 -1.06 6.41 -20.15
CA HIS A 177 -1.59 7.04 -18.94
C HIS A 177 -1.74 6.08 -17.77
N ALA A 178 -1.99 4.80 -18.03
CA ALA A 178 -1.95 3.74 -17.02
C ALA A 178 -0.53 3.45 -16.50
N GLY A 179 0.52 4.01 -17.12
CA GLY A 179 1.91 3.84 -16.72
C GLY A 179 2.52 2.49 -17.13
N LEU A 180 1.84 1.73 -17.99
CA LEU A 180 2.31 0.42 -18.46
C LEU A 180 3.39 0.52 -19.54
N LEU A 181 3.44 1.63 -20.28
CA LEU A 181 4.35 1.81 -21.40
C LEU A 181 5.55 2.70 -21.06
N ASN A 182 6.71 2.38 -21.65
CA ASN A 182 7.89 3.23 -21.65
C ASN A 182 7.77 4.34 -22.72
N ALA A 183 8.77 5.21 -22.81
CA ALA A 183 8.77 6.32 -23.79
C ALA A 183 8.80 5.86 -25.26
N LYS A 184 9.17 4.60 -25.53
CA LYS A 184 9.18 3.98 -26.86
C LYS A 184 7.83 3.33 -27.21
N GLY A 185 6.85 3.35 -26.30
CA GLY A 185 5.55 2.71 -26.48
C GLY A 185 5.55 1.19 -26.21
N GLU A 186 6.64 0.66 -25.65
CA GLU A 186 6.75 -0.75 -25.29
C GLU A 186 6.36 -0.95 -23.82
N LEU A 187 5.98 -2.16 -23.42
CA LEU A 187 5.72 -2.45 -22.01
C LEU A 187 6.94 -2.07 -21.15
N TYR A 188 6.72 -1.52 -19.95
CA TYR A 188 7.83 -1.07 -19.09
C TYR A 188 8.81 -2.19 -18.70
N PHE A 189 8.38 -3.45 -18.89
CA PHE A 189 9.16 -4.65 -18.65
C PHE A 189 9.83 -5.23 -19.91
N SER A 190 9.72 -4.56 -21.07
CA SER A 190 10.01 -5.08 -22.42
C SER A 190 11.45 -5.26 -22.83
N GLU A 191 12.40 -4.63 -22.14
CA GLU A 191 13.78 -4.63 -22.61
C GLU A 191 14.51 -5.99 -22.39
N LEU A 192 13.88 -7.02 -21.80
CA LEU A 192 14.56 -8.27 -21.38
C LEU A 192 13.65 -9.52 -21.42
N ASP A 193 14.26 -10.69 -21.65
CA ASP A 193 13.63 -11.97 -22.02
C ASP A 193 12.46 -12.46 -21.12
N TYR A 194 12.50 -12.22 -19.81
CA TYR A 194 11.42 -12.59 -18.87
C TYR A 194 11.35 -11.63 -17.68
N ALA A 195 10.14 -11.18 -17.34
CA ALA A 195 9.88 -10.37 -16.15
C ALA A 195 8.84 -11.03 -15.25
N LEU A 196 9.21 -11.26 -13.98
CA LEU A 196 8.24 -11.51 -12.91
C LEU A 196 7.36 -10.28 -12.74
N VAL A 197 6.10 -10.49 -12.40
CA VAL A 197 5.13 -9.45 -12.10
C VAL A 197 4.51 -9.73 -10.73
N PHE A 198 4.61 -8.74 -9.86
CA PHE A 198 3.99 -8.70 -8.53
C PHE A 198 2.81 -7.72 -8.56
N PRO A 199 1.56 -8.22 -8.62
CA PRO A 199 0.39 -7.38 -8.53
C PRO A 199 0.14 -6.90 -7.10
N TYR A 200 -0.14 -5.61 -6.94
CA TYR A 200 -0.56 -5.03 -5.67
C TYR A 200 -2.08 -5.03 -5.63
N PHE A 201 -2.63 -5.74 -4.66
CA PHE A 201 -4.07 -5.81 -4.44
C PHE A 201 -4.52 -4.80 -3.39
N ARG A 202 -5.70 -4.24 -3.62
CA ARG A 202 -6.44 -3.43 -2.66
C ARG A 202 -7.93 -3.68 -2.85
N GLU A 203 -8.59 -4.20 -1.82
CA GLU A 203 -9.99 -4.64 -1.91
C GLU A 203 -10.19 -5.58 -3.12
N ASP A 204 -9.24 -6.51 -3.30
CA ASP A 204 -9.27 -7.56 -4.34
C ASP A 204 -9.14 -7.05 -5.80
N LYS A 205 -8.91 -5.74 -5.98
CA LYS A 205 -8.55 -5.14 -7.28
C LYS A 205 -7.05 -5.01 -7.43
N VAL A 206 -6.52 -5.26 -8.63
CA VAL A 206 -5.12 -4.95 -8.98
C VAL A 206 -5.01 -3.44 -9.14
N VAL A 207 -4.29 -2.79 -8.23
CA VAL A 207 -4.15 -1.33 -8.20
C VAL A 207 -2.77 -0.81 -8.59
N PHE A 208 -1.79 -1.70 -8.66
CA PHE A 208 -0.42 -1.39 -9.05
C PHE A 208 0.31 -2.66 -9.48
N LEU A 209 1.42 -2.49 -10.21
CA LEU A 209 2.26 -3.58 -10.69
C LEU A 209 3.72 -3.23 -10.43
N GLN A 210 4.47 -4.20 -9.93
CA GLN A 210 5.92 -4.14 -9.88
C GLN A 210 6.49 -5.33 -10.66
N GLY A 211 7.46 -5.05 -11.53
CA GLY A 211 8.20 -6.08 -12.25
C GLY A 211 9.54 -6.38 -11.59
N ARG A 212 10.02 -7.61 -11.75
CA ARG A 212 11.41 -7.97 -11.45
C ARG A 212 12.01 -8.73 -12.62
N ILE A 213 13.21 -8.34 -13.00
CA ILE A 213 14.02 -9.02 -14.00
C ILE A 213 14.68 -10.25 -13.35
N ILE A 214 14.58 -11.41 -14.01
CA ILE A 214 15.35 -12.61 -13.68
C ILE A 214 16.41 -12.79 -14.76
N GLY A 215 17.69 -12.91 -14.39
CA GLY A 215 18.78 -13.17 -15.34
C GLY A 215 20.04 -12.37 -15.05
N ASN A 216 21.07 -12.62 -15.86
CA ASN A 216 22.41 -12.06 -15.71
C ASN A 216 22.40 -10.58 -16.09
N SER A 217 22.22 -9.72 -15.10
CA SER A 217 22.60 -8.33 -15.22
C SER A 217 23.14 -7.84 -13.88
N ASP A 218 24.35 -7.32 -13.93
CA ASP A 218 24.91 -6.31 -13.00
C ASP A 218 24.06 -5.01 -12.98
N ALA A 219 22.78 -5.08 -13.37
CA ALA A 219 21.89 -3.94 -13.39
C ALA A 219 21.56 -3.55 -11.95
N TYR A 220 22.02 -2.36 -11.60
CA TYR A 220 21.77 -1.64 -10.36
C TYR A 220 20.26 -1.45 -10.00
N ASN A 221 19.34 -1.93 -10.84
CA ASN A 221 17.90 -1.72 -10.69
C ASN A 221 17.08 -2.93 -11.20
N ARG A 222 17.05 -4.02 -10.44
CA ARG A 222 16.34 -5.26 -10.84
C ARG A 222 14.81 -5.19 -10.70
N TYR A 223 14.32 -4.22 -9.92
CA TYR A 223 12.89 -4.02 -9.66
C TYR A 223 12.41 -2.76 -10.36
N HIS A 224 11.27 -2.88 -11.03
CA HIS A 224 10.68 -1.80 -11.81
C HIS A 224 9.23 -1.58 -11.39
N ASN A 225 8.96 -0.44 -10.77
CA ASN A 225 7.61 0.04 -10.61
C ASN A 225 7.08 0.55 -11.95
N ILE A 226 5.82 0.26 -12.28
CA ILE A 226 5.15 0.95 -13.40
C ILE A 226 5.14 2.47 -13.17
N ARG A 227 5.00 3.25 -14.24
CA ARG A 227 4.99 4.72 -14.18
C ARG A 227 3.65 5.28 -13.71
N ALA A 228 3.20 4.83 -12.54
CA ALA A 228 1.99 5.29 -11.89
C ALA A 228 2.24 5.62 -10.42
N HIS A 229 1.32 6.37 -9.81
CA HIS A 229 1.35 6.61 -8.37
C HIS A 229 1.14 5.29 -7.63
N LEU A 230 2.08 4.91 -6.75
CA LEU A 230 1.95 3.75 -5.86
C LEU A 230 0.81 3.98 -4.83
N PRO A 231 -0.35 3.32 -4.97
CA PRO A 231 -1.55 3.62 -4.20
C PRO A 231 -1.72 2.74 -2.96
N SER A 232 -0.84 1.76 -2.77
CA SER A 232 -0.93 0.74 -1.72
C SER A 232 0.43 0.14 -1.44
N ILE A 233 0.63 -0.37 -0.22
CA ILE A 233 1.67 -1.36 0.09
C ILE A 233 1.26 -2.74 -0.46
N TYR A 234 2.22 -3.63 -0.62
CA TYR A 234 2.00 -4.99 -1.11
C TYR A 234 1.29 -5.83 -0.03
N ASN A 235 0.38 -6.70 -0.46
CA ASN A 235 -0.42 -7.59 0.39
C ASN A 235 -1.34 -6.91 1.44
N THR A 236 -1.92 -5.73 1.18
CA THR A 236 -2.84 -5.09 2.16
C THR A 236 -4.09 -5.93 2.48
N ASN A 237 -4.46 -6.87 1.61
CA ASN A 237 -5.60 -7.76 1.86
C ASN A 237 -5.41 -8.63 3.11
N VAL A 238 -4.17 -8.91 3.55
CA VAL A 238 -3.88 -9.65 4.80
C VAL A 238 -4.49 -8.97 6.03
N LEU A 239 -4.68 -7.65 5.98
CA LEU A 239 -5.26 -6.88 7.08
C LEU A 239 -6.71 -7.27 7.40
N LYS A 240 -7.43 -7.88 6.43
CA LYS A 240 -8.80 -8.38 6.61
C LYS A 240 -8.85 -9.62 7.52
N SER A 241 -7.76 -10.39 7.59
CA SER A 241 -7.68 -11.65 8.33
C SER A 241 -6.74 -11.57 9.54
N LEU A 242 -6.18 -10.40 9.86
CA LEU A 242 -5.30 -10.21 11.00
C LEU A 242 -6.11 -10.14 12.31
N GLY A 243 -5.84 -11.05 13.23
CA GLY A 243 -6.37 -11.09 14.58
C GLY A 243 -5.77 -10.00 15.47
N GLN A 244 -6.44 -9.70 16.58
CA GLN A 244 -6.06 -8.59 17.47
C GLN A 244 -4.68 -8.76 18.12
N THR A 245 -4.22 -10.00 18.30
CA THR A 245 -2.94 -10.33 18.96
C THR A 245 -1.85 -10.74 17.99
N GLU A 246 -2.16 -10.85 16.69
CA GLU A 246 -1.17 -11.27 15.71
C GLU A 246 -0.25 -10.12 15.30
N ALA A 247 1.03 -10.44 15.11
CA ALA A 247 1.99 -9.52 14.55
C ALA A 247 1.78 -9.38 13.04
N LEU A 248 1.93 -8.15 12.54
CA LEU A 248 2.03 -7.83 11.13
C LEU A 248 3.49 -7.52 10.79
N TYR A 249 4.08 -8.29 9.90
CA TYR A 249 5.46 -8.11 9.48
C TYR A 249 5.55 -7.12 8.31
N LEU A 250 6.38 -6.08 8.43
CA LEU A 250 6.58 -5.06 7.40
C LEU A 250 7.93 -5.27 6.72
N ALA A 251 7.90 -5.74 5.48
CA ALA A 251 9.07 -6.04 4.69
C ALA A 251 9.40 -4.93 3.67
N GLU A 252 10.61 -4.94 3.13
CA GLU A 252 11.05 -3.93 2.15
C GLU A 252 10.35 -4.06 0.79
N GLY A 253 10.14 -5.29 0.31
CA GLY A 253 9.61 -5.54 -1.02
C GLY A 253 8.75 -6.80 -1.14
N PRO A 254 8.22 -7.07 -2.36
CA PRO A 254 7.38 -8.24 -2.60
C PRO A 254 8.07 -9.58 -2.33
N THR A 255 9.37 -9.71 -2.61
CA THR A 255 10.08 -10.97 -2.38
C THR A 255 10.21 -11.29 -0.89
N ASP A 256 10.59 -10.32 -0.06
CA ASP A 256 10.69 -10.50 1.39
C ASP A 256 9.32 -10.79 2.00
N THR A 257 8.29 -10.12 1.50
CA THR A 257 6.90 -10.39 1.86
C THR A 257 6.50 -11.84 1.52
N LEU A 258 6.83 -12.33 0.32
CA LEU A 258 6.56 -13.71 -0.10
C LEU A 258 7.33 -14.71 0.76
N SER A 259 8.58 -14.40 1.13
CA SER A 259 9.37 -15.23 2.04
C SER A 259 8.71 -15.38 3.41
N LEU A 260 8.25 -14.27 3.99
CA LEU A 260 7.51 -14.28 5.26
C LEU A 260 6.20 -15.07 5.15
N ILE A 261 5.40 -14.85 4.10
CA ILE A 261 4.16 -15.61 3.86
C ILE A 261 4.45 -17.11 3.72
N SER A 262 5.54 -17.47 3.03
CA SER A 262 5.97 -18.87 2.87
C SER A 262 6.33 -19.54 4.19
N ASN A 263 6.56 -18.77 5.26
CA ASN A 263 6.82 -19.21 6.62
C ASN A 263 5.63 -18.96 7.56
N ASN A 264 4.40 -18.85 7.01
CA ASN A 264 3.15 -18.65 7.74
C ASN A 264 3.09 -17.33 8.53
N MET A 265 3.84 -16.32 8.11
CA MET A 265 3.84 -15.00 8.75
C MET A 265 2.96 -14.03 7.95
N LYS A 266 2.07 -13.31 8.65
CA LYS A 266 1.20 -12.30 8.03
C LYS A 266 2.02 -11.04 7.74
N ALA A 267 2.32 -10.81 6.47
CA ALA A 267 3.26 -9.79 6.06
C ALA A 267 2.70 -8.83 5.00
N VAL A 268 3.17 -7.58 5.05
CA VAL A 268 2.98 -6.55 4.02
C VAL A 268 4.34 -6.06 3.55
N GLY A 269 4.42 -5.61 2.30
CA GLY A 269 5.68 -5.15 1.70
C GLY A 269 5.61 -3.69 1.29
N LEU A 270 6.65 -2.93 1.56
CA LEU A 270 6.90 -1.67 0.89
C LEU A 270 7.21 -1.93 -0.61
N ALA A 271 7.37 -0.87 -1.39
CA ALA A 271 7.91 -0.96 -2.75
C ALA A 271 9.35 -0.44 -2.76
N GLY A 272 10.15 -0.87 -1.77
CA GLY A 272 11.49 -0.39 -1.46
C GLY A 272 11.50 0.67 -0.34
N CYS A 273 12.61 0.76 0.39
CA CYS A 273 12.76 1.63 1.57
C CYS A 273 12.53 3.13 1.32
N LYS A 274 12.73 3.62 0.08
CA LYS A 274 12.44 5.02 -0.30
C LYS A 274 10.95 5.33 -0.44
N THR A 275 10.08 4.32 -0.37
CA THR A 275 8.62 4.46 -0.58
C THR A 275 7.83 4.55 0.71
N VAL A 276 8.49 4.73 1.86
CA VAL A 276 7.79 4.93 3.14
C VAL A 276 7.02 6.25 3.09
N LYS A 277 5.69 6.15 3.14
CA LYS A 277 4.77 7.28 3.18
C LYS A 277 3.97 7.27 4.47
N ILE A 278 3.64 8.45 4.99
CA ILE A 278 2.80 8.61 6.19
C ILE A 278 1.45 7.89 6.01
N GLU A 279 0.84 7.97 4.82
CA GLU A 279 -0.43 7.30 4.52
C GLU A 279 -0.39 5.78 4.68
N PHE A 280 0.77 5.15 4.42
CA PHE A 280 0.97 3.73 4.64
C PHE A 280 1.16 3.41 6.12
N LEU A 281 1.91 4.24 6.84
CA LEU A 281 2.10 4.06 8.28
C LEU A 281 0.78 4.29 9.06
N ASP A 282 -0.04 5.25 8.64
CA ASP A 282 -1.38 5.46 9.19
C ASP A 282 -2.29 4.26 8.98
N LEU A 283 -2.26 3.65 7.79
CA LEU A 283 -3.01 2.44 7.49
C LEU A 283 -2.62 1.29 8.43
N LEU A 284 -1.33 1.19 8.77
CA LEU A 284 -0.81 0.12 9.61
C LEU A 284 -0.87 0.45 11.11
N LEU A 285 -1.14 1.71 11.48
CA LEU A 285 -1.14 2.19 12.86
C LEU A 285 -1.99 1.34 13.83
N PRO A 286 -3.16 0.79 13.45
CA PRO A 286 -3.96 -0.04 14.37
C PRO A 286 -3.30 -1.36 14.78
N TYR A 287 -2.29 -1.85 14.05
CA TYR A 287 -1.75 -3.20 14.19
C TYR A 287 -0.45 -3.25 15.00
N SER A 288 -0.10 -4.43 15.50
CA SER A 288 1.19 -4.72 16.13
C SER A 288 2.21 -5.06 15.05
N ILE A 289 3.14 -4.14 14.77
CA ILE A 289 4.06 -4.28 13.64
C ILE A 289 5.43 -4.81 14.09
N VAL A 290 6.05 -5.64 13.26
CA VAL A 290 7.45 -6.05 13.36
C VAL A 290 8.17 -5.69 12.05
N LEU A 291 9.32 -5.03 12.11
CA LEU A 291 10.07 -4.61 10.91
C LEU A 291 10.98 -5.72 10.40
N CYS A 292 10.91 -6.01 9.10
CA CYS A 292 11.72 -6.99 8.39
C CYS A 292 12.40 -6.32 7.17
N LEU A 293 13.15 -5.24 7.41
CA LEU A 293 13.86 -4.50 6.37
C LEU A 293 15.31 -5.02 6.22
N ASP A 294 15.93 -4.74 5.07
CA ASP A 294 17.27 -5.21 4.74
C ASP A 294 18.32 -4.72 5.76
N HIS A 295 19.35 -5.55 5.98
CA HIS A 295 20.56 -5.21 6.77
C HIS A 295 21.51 -4.31 5.98
N ASP A 296 21.00 -3.18 5.49
CA ASP A 296 21.80 -2.15 4.84
C ASP A 296 21.47 -0.74 5.36
N THR A 297 22.16 0.26 4.83
CA THR A 297 21.95 1.66 5.24
C THR A 297 20.53 2.16 4.92
N ALA A 298 19.92 1.71 3.83
CA ALA A 298 18.58 2.12 3.45
C ALA A 298 17.53 1.51 4.38
N GLY A 299 17.63 0.20 4.68
CA GLY A 299 16.80 -0.51 5.64
C GLY A 299 16.92 0.03 7.06
N ALA A 300 18.13 0.37 7.51
CA ALA A 300 18.35 1.00 8.82
C ALA A 300 17.68 2.39 8.91
N ASN A 301 17.85 3.23 7.88
CA ASN A 301 17.22 4.55 7.83
C ASN A 301 15.68 4.48 7.80
N ALA A 302 15.13 3.56 7.00
CA ALA A 302 13.70 3.33 6.94
C ALA A 302 13.16 2.79 8.29
N SER A 303 13.89 1.89 8.94
CA SER A 303 13.52 1.36 10.26
C SER A 303 13.46 2.47 11.31
N ALA A 304 14.47 3.33 11.35
CA ALA A 304 14.50 4.47 12.26
C ALA A 304 13.35 5.45 11.99
N LEU A 305 13.03 5.72 10.72
CA LEU A 305 11.90 6.57 10.33
C LEU A 305 10.58 6.00 10.85
N VAL A 306 10.32 4.70 10.60
CA VAL A 306 9.10 4.03 11.05
C VAL A 306 9.04 4.00 12.58
N GLN A 307 10.10 3.58 13.26
CA GLN A 307 10.13 3.56 14.73
C GLN A 307 9.88 4.94 15.33
N ASN A 308 10.49 6.00 14.80
CA ASN A 308 10.25 7.37 15.26
C ASN A 308 8.81 7.83 15.03
N TYR A 309 8.20 7.46 13.89
CA TYR A 309 6.79 7.75 13.60
C TYR A 309 5.87 7.13 14.66
N TYR A 310 6.04 5.84 14.95
CA TYR A 310 5.21 5.12 15.92
C TYR A 310 5.50 5.52 17.36
N LYS A 311 6.76 5.84 17.70
CA LYS A 311 7.15 6.33 19.03
C LYS A 311 6.42 7.61 19.39
N ARG A 312 6.27 8.55 18.43
CA ARG A 312 5.46 9.78 18.61
C ARG A 312 3.98 9.49 18.84
N LYS A 313 3.51 8.28 18.52
CA LYS A 313 2.15 7.78 18.77
C LYS A 313 2.06 6.85 19.98
N GLY A 314 3.10 6.81 20.81
CA GLY A 314 3.15 5.97 22.02
C GLY A 314 3.28 4.48 21.74
N LYS A 315 3.73 4.08 20.54
CA LYS A 315 3.92 2.68 20.15
C LYS A 315 5.39 2.36 19.93
N THR A 316 5.81 1.20 20.41
CA THR A 316 7.12 0.60 20.11
C THR A 316 6.98 -0.38 18.95
N VAL A 317 7.90 -0.32 18.00
CA VAL A 317 7.93 -1.23 16.84
C VAL A 317 9.26 -2.00 16.87
N PRO A 318 9.25 -3.30 17.24
CA PRO A 318 10.46 -4.11 17.21
C PRO A 318 10.94 -4.37 15.78
N VAL A 319 12.24 -4.63 15.66
CA VAL A 319 12.86 -5.17 14.44
C VAL A 319 12.93 -6.69 14.60
N PHE A 320 12.64 -7.41 13.52
CA PHE A 320 12.79 -8.86 13.47
C PHE A 320 14.26 -9.23 13.62
N ASP A 321 14.57 -10.07 14.59
CA ASP A 321 15.94 -10.48 14.88
C ASP A 321 16.30 -11.68 14.00
N PHE A 322 17.25 -11.47 13.10
CA PHE A 322 17.87 -12.52 12.29
C PHE A 322 19.37 -12.27 12.16
N PRO A 323 20.18 -13.31 11.94
CA PRO A 323 21.63 -13.18 12.00
C PRO A 323 22.20 -12.19 10.97
N ASN A 324 23.20 -11.41 11.38
CA ASN A 324 23.77 -10.31 10.57
C ASN A 324 24.48 -10.78 9.29
N GLU A 325 24.84 -12.05 9.19
CA GLU A 325 25.42 -12.63 7.97
C GLU A 325 24.42 -12.70 6.81
N PHE A 326 23.11 -12.60 7.09
CA PHE A 326 22.09 -12.54 6.05
C PHE A 326 21.74 -11.10 5.72
N LYS A 327 21.68 -10.82 4.42
CA LYS A 327 21.36 -9.48 3.91
C LYS A 327 19.90 -9.10 4.18
N ASP A 328 18.98 -10.02 3.94
CA ASP A 328 17.54 -9.80 4.05
C ASP A 328 16.84 -11.07 4.56
N VAL A 329 15.54 -10.96 4.87
CA VAL A 329 14.75 -12.10 5.36
C VAL A 329 14.53 -13.17 4.29
N SER A 330 14.59 -12.82 3.00
CA SER A 330 14.52 -13.82 1.93
C SER A 330 15.77 -14.70 1.93
N ASP A 331 16.96 -14.11 2.06
CA ASP A 331 18.23 -14.83 2.13
C ASP A 331 18.29 -15.71 3.40
N TYR A 332 17.85 -15.17 4.54
CA TYR A 332 17.76 -15.92 5.80
C TYR A 332 16.91 -17.19 5.67
N PHE A 333 15.65 -17.08 5.23
CA PHE A 333 14.77 -18.25 5.13
C PHE A 333 15.16 -19.22 4.02
N SER A 334 15.75 -18.73 2.92
CA SER A 334 16.22 -19.59 1.82
C SER A 334 17.32 -20.53 2.30
N SER A 335 18.30 -20.01 3.06
CA SER A 335 19.41 -20.81 3.59
C SER A 335 18.97 -21.95 4.52
N ARG A 336 17.90 -21.73 5.30
CA ARG A 336 17.38 -22.72 6.26
C ARG A 336 16.66 -23.88 5.59
N ARG A 337 16.08 -23.69 4.40
CA ARG A 337 15.44 -24.77 3.64
C ARG A 337 16.44 -25.67 2.93
N SER A 338 17.64 -25.17 2.61
CA SER A 338 18.72 -25.95 2.02
C SER A 338 19.39 -26.94 2.99
N LEU A 339 19.05 -26.85 4.28
CA LEU A 339 19.58 -27.69 5.37
C LEU A 339 18.62 -28.81 5.80
N CYS A 340 17.46 -28.95 5.13
CA CYS A 340 16.46 -29.98 5.39
C CYS A 340 16.34 -31.00 4.26
#